data_AF-A0A135VE68-F1
#
_entry.id   AF-A0A135VE68-F1
#
_cell.length_a   1.000
_cell.length_b   1.000
_cell.length_c   1.000
_cell.angle_alpha   90.00
_cell.angle_beta   90.00
_cell.angle_gamma   90.00
#
_symmetry.space_group_name_H-M   'P 1'
#
loop_
_entity.id
_entity.type
_entity.pdbx_description
1 polymer ?
#
loop_
_entity_poly.entity_id
_entity_poly.type
_entity_poly.pdbx_seq_one_letter_code
_entity_poly.pdbx_strand_id
1 'polypeptide(L)'
;MVRTRLTPSSTFIQELRSMPGGELLEKCLACGVCDASCSVASGTDYNPRQIMQKILVGAREPVLQSEQLWLCKICNLCENTCQYGVKLADVFRIVRHLAIQERKIPAAFQKAAKTILSDGWLMKEAYSDFVSDERKELGLSSRLSQNKRYTNDVKSKYFDNGG
;
A
#
# COMPACT_ATOMS: atom_id res chain seq x y z
N MET A 1 -0.52 41.24 14.16
CA MET A 1 -0.24 40.40 12.97
C MET A 1 -0.95 39.07 13.16
N VAL A 2 -2.22 38.97 12.74
CA VAL A 2 -2.99 37.71 12.86
C VAL A 2 -2.37 36.72 11.87
N ARG A 3 -1.57 35.78 12.38
CA ARG A 3 -1.17 34.60 11.60
C ARG A 3 -2.43 33.75 11.46
N THR A 4 -3.26 34.06 10.47
CA THR A 4 -4.33 33.17 10.04
C THR A 4 -3.66 31.85 9.70
N ARG A 5 -3.86 30.82 10.53
CA ARG A 5 -3.44 29.46 10.14
C ARG A 5 -4.23 29.15 8.89
N LEU A 6 -3.56 29.13 7.75
CA LEU A 6 -4.08 28.50 6.54
C LEU A 6 -4.15 27.00 6.85
N THR A 7 -5.20 26.57 7.54
CA THR A 7 -5.52 25.15 7.64
C THR A 7 -6.02 24.73 6.27
N PRO A 8 -5.35 23.80 5.58
CA PRO A 8 -5.85 23.29 4.31
C PRO A 8 -7.18 22.56 4.58
N SER A 9 -8.29 23.27 4.38
CA SER A 9 -9.64 22.85 4.77
C SER A 9 -10.30 21.90 3.77
N SER A 10 -9.52 21.12 3.03
CA SER A 10 -10.09 20.15 2.10
C SER A 10 -10.76 19.02 2.88
N THR A 11 -11.93 18.59 2.41
CA THR A 11 -12.63 17.42 2.95
C THR A 11 -11.76 16.16 2.91
N PHE A 12 -10.92 16.04 1.87
CA PHE A 12 -9.98 14.94 1.73
C PHE A 12 -8.96 14.86 2.87
N ILE A 13 -8.36 15.99 3.26
CA ILE A 13 -7.40 16.03 4.38
C ILE A 13 -8.09 15.71 5.71
N GLN A 14 -9.31 16.20 5.91
CA GLN A 14 -10.09 15.91 7.12
C GLN A 14 -10.40 14.41 7.24
N GLU A 15 -10.77 13.76 6.13
CA GLU A 15 -10.98 12.31 6.06
C GLU A 15 -9.68 11.55 6.37
N LEU A 16 -8.55 11.92 5.75
CA LEU A 16 -7.28 11.25 6.03
C LEU A 16 -6.85 11.43 7.48
N ARG A 17 -7.06 12.62 8.06
CA ARG A 17 -6.69 12.95 9.44
C ARG A 17 -7.52 12.18 10.48
N SER A 18 -8.76 11.81 10.16
CA SER A 18 -9.60 11.03 11.07
C SER A 18 -9.24 9.54 11.07
N MET A 19 -8.41 9.09 10.13
CA MET A 19 -7.97 7.71 10.02
C MET A 19 -6.65 7.47 10.78
N PRO A 20 -6.48 6.30 11.42
CA PRO A 20 -5.26 5.98 12.17
C PRO A 20 -3.99 6.09 11.32
N GLY A 21 -3.06 6.96 11.72
CA GLY A 21 -1.81 7.25 11.01
C GLY A 21 -1.83 8.53 10.17
N GLY A 22 -2.99 9.18 10.01
CA GLY A 22 -3.11 10.48 9.32
C GLY A 22 -3.05 11.70 10.24
N GLU A 23 -2.97 11.53 11.55
CA GLU A 23 -3.18 12.61 12.53
C GLU A 23 -2.18 13.75 12.39
N LEU A 24 -0.97 13.44 11.91
CA LEU A 24 0.15 14.37 11.78
C LEU A 24 0.42 14.80 10.32
N LEU A 25 -0.43 14.40 9.36
CA LEU A 25 -0.18 14.63 7.93
C LEU A 25 -0.02 16.11 7.57
N GLU A 26 -0.78 16.99 8.24
CA GLU A 26 -0.75 18.45 8.05
C GLU A 26 0.54 19.12 8.56
N LYS A 27 1.37 18.41 9.34
CA LYS A 27 2.70 18.92 9.74
C LYS A 27 3.73 18.86 8.62
N CYS A 28 3.40 18.22 7.48
CA CYS A 28 4.32 18.09 6.38
C CYS A 28 4.59 19.44 5.69
N LEU A 29 5.86 19.88 5.70
CA LEU A 29 6.31 21.09 5.00
C LEU A 29 6.84 20.80 3.59
N ALA A 30 6.62 19.60 3.06
CA ALA A 30 7.15 19.15 1.76
C ALA A 30 8.68 19.33 1.60
N CYS A 31 9.46 19.14 2.67
CA CYS A 31 10.92 19.35 2.67
C CYS A 31 11.72 18.36 1.81
N GLY A 32 11.17 17.20 1.47
CA GLY A 32 11.82 16.22 0.58
C GLY A 32 12.77 15.22 1.24
N VAL A 33 12.95 15.24 2.56
CA VAL A 33 13.76 14.21 3.26
C VAL A 33 13.26 12.79 2.96
N CYS A 34 11.94 12.61 2.87
CA CYS A 34 11.34 11.32 2.51
C CYS A 34 11.76 10.82 1.13
N ASP A 35 11.89 11.73 0.16
CA ASP A 35 12.34 11.45 -1.22
C ASP A 35 13.80 11.02 -1.23
N ALA A 36 14.67 11.80 -0.57
CA ALA A 36 16.10 11.49 -0.44
C ALA A 36 16.38 10.16 0.27
N SER A 37 15.56 9.79 1.26
CA SER A 37 15.69 8.51 1.97
C SER A 37 15.13 7.31 1.21
N CYS A 38 14.33 7.53 0.15
CA CYS A 38 13.58 6.46 -0.47
C CYS A 38 14.42 5.63 -1.45
N SER A 39 14.56 4.33 -1.17
CA SER A 39 15.24 3.40 -2.09
C SER A 39 14.55 3.23 -3.44
N VAL A 40 13.23 3.50 -3.51
CA VAL A 40 12.48 3.44 -4.78
C VAL A 40 12.72 4.68 -5.62
N ALA A 41 12.80 5.86 -4.98
CA ALA A 41 13.13 7.10 -5.66
C ALA A 41 14.57 7.08 -6.19
N SER A 42 15.47 6.35 -5.51
CA SER A 42 16.82 6.06 -6.00
C SER A 42 16.77 5.06 -7.16
N GLY A 43 16.55 5.55 -8.37
CA GLY A 43 16.56 4.75 -9.60
C GLY A 43 15.24 4.70 -10.37
N THR A 44 14.24 5.46 -9.95
CA THR A 44 12.98 5.64 -10.71
C THR A 44 12.49 7.09 -10.61
N ASP A 45 11.47 7.44 -11.38
CA ASP A 45 10.80 8.76 -11.30
C ASP A 45 9.81 8.86 -10.11
N TYR A 46 9.82 7.90 -9.20
CA TYR A 46 8.97 7.90 -8.03
C TYR A 46 9.34 9.03 -7.07
N ASN A 47 8.38 9.88 -6.73
CA ASN A 47 8.59 10.97 -5.78
C ASN A 47 7.49 11.01 -4.69
N PRO A 48 7.76 10.48 -3.48
CA PRO A 48 6.78 10.50 -2.40
C PRO A 48 6.45 11.91 -1.91
N ARG A 49 7.37 12.88 -2.06
CA ARG A 49 7.10 14.28 -1.70
C ARG A 49 6.01 14.87 -2.61
N GLN A 50 6.05 14.63 -3.91
CA GLN A 50 5.04 15.15 -4.85
C GLN A 50 3.65 14.56 -4.58
N ILE A 51 3.57 13.26 -4.25
CA ILE A 51 2.30 12.62 -3.85
C ILE A 51 1.78 13.29 -2.58
N MET A 52 2.64 13.52 -1.59
CA MET A 52 2.25 14.20 -0.34
C MET A 52 1.79 15.64 -0.58
N GLN A 53 2.44 16.38 -1.49
CA GLN A 53 2.01 17.73 -1.88
C GLN A 53 0.60 17.72 -2.48
N LYS A 54 0.29 16.75 -3.37
CA LYS A 54 -1.05 16.58 -3.94
C LYS A 54 -2.11 16.29 -2.86
N ILE A 55 -1.76 15.49 -1.86
CA ILE A 55 -2.62 15.23 -0.70
C ILE A 55 -2.89 16.52 0.07
N LEU A 56 -1.85 17.31 0.38
CA LEU A 56 -1.96 18.55 1.16
C LEU A 56 -2.74 19.66 0.47
N VAL A 57 -2.84 19.65 -0.86
CA VAL A 57 -3.72 20.58 -1.61
C VAL A 57 -5.12 20.02 -1.85
N GLY A 58 -5.44 18.83 -1.32
CA GLY A 58 -6.76 18.22 -1.44
C GLY A 58 -7.05 17.59 -2.80
N ALA A 59 -6.03 17.29 -3.62
CA ALA A 59 -6.19 16.71 -4.95
C ALA A 59 -6.52 15.21 -4.89
N ARG A 60 -7.73 14.86 -4.43
CA ARG A 60 -8.19 13.47 -4.25
C ARG A 60 -8.06 12.66 -5.53
N GLU A 61 -8.72 13.09 -6.60
CA GLU A 61 -8.83 12.29 -7.83
C GLU A 61 -7.45 11.96 -8.44
N PRO A 62 -6.54 12.94 -8.62
CA PRO A 62 -5.21 12.65 -9.15
C PRO A 62 -4.37 11.76 -8.23
N VAL A 63 -4.59 11.77 -6.92
CA VAL A 63 -3.87 10.92 -5.96
C VAL A 63 -4.39 9.48 -6.01
N LEU A 64 -5.71 9.30 -5.97
CA LEU A 64 -6.32 7.96 -5.95
C LEU A 64 -6.12 7.21 -7.25
N GLN A 65 -6.08 7.90 -8.40
CA GLN A 65 -5.84 7.29 -9.71
C GLN A 65 -4.35 7.04 -10.00
N SER A 66 -3.42 7.58 -9.20
CA SER A 66 -2.00 7.53 -9.54
C SER A 66 -1.37 6.17 -9.27
N GLU A 67 -0.73 5.58 -10.29
CA GLU A 67 0.10 4.38 -10.10
C GLU A 67 1.33 4.64 -9.22
N GLN A 68 1.83 5.88 -9.17
CA GLN A 68 2.96 6.27 -8.32
C GLN A 68 2.69 5.95 -6.85
N LEU A 69 1.43 6.11 -6.38
CA LEU A 69 1.02 5.73 -5.02
C LEU A 69 1.36 4.27 -4.70
N TRP A 70 1.31 3.38 -5.68
CA TRP A 70 1.48 1.93 -5.53
C TRP A 70 2.95 1.48 -5.56
N LEU A 71 3.89 2.36 -5.95
CA LEU A 71 5.32 2.06 -5.92
C LEU A 71 5.91 2.05 -4.50
N CYS A 72 5.29 2.77 -3.55
CA CYS A 72 5.71 2.76 -2.15
C CYS A 72 5.75 1.33 -1.57
N LYS A 73 6.87 0.96 -0.95
CA LYS A 73 7.01 -0.36 -0.30
C LYS A 73 6.51 -0.39 1.14
N ILE A 74 6.04 0.73 1.69
CA ILE A 74 5.60 0.86 3.09
C ILE A 74 6.71 0.35 4.04
N CYS A 75 7.96 0.75 3.78
CA CYS A 75 9.13 0.33 4.57
C CYS A 75 9.42 1.24 5.78
N ASN A 76 8.65 2.31 5.96
CA ASN A 76 8.73 3.28 7.07
C ASN A 76 10.05 4.07 7.21
N LEU A 77 11.00 3.95 6.28
CA LEU A 77 12.26 4.69 6.34
C LEU A 77 12.07 6.22 6.30
N CYS A 78 11.08 6.69 5.53
CA CYS A 78 10.71 8.10 5.46
C CYS A 78 10.11 8.65 6.76
N GLU A 79 9.53 7.80 7.61
CA GLU A 79 8.95 8.18 8.89
C GLU A 79 10.06 8.35 9.93
N ASN A 80 11.02 7.42 9.96
CA ASN A 80 12.17 7.46 10.87
C ASN A 80 13.06 8.70 10.66
N THR A 81 13.11 9.21 9.42
CA THR A 81 13.89 10.41 9.07
C THR A 81 13.06 11.70 9.16
N CYS A 82 11.75 11.61 9.40
CA CYS A 82 10.88 12.78 9.44
C CYS A 82 11.04 13.57 10.75
N GLN A 83 11.74 14.69 10.67
CA GLN A 83 11.88 15.68 11.75
C GLN A 83 10.55 16.31 12.25
N TYR A 84 9.44 16.15 11.52
CA TYR A 84 8.12 16.66 11.90
C TYR A 84 7.16 15.57 12.43
N GLY A 85 7.62 14.31 12.47
CA GLY A 85 6.83 13.16 12.93
C GLY A 85 5.69 12.76 11.98
N VAL A 86 5.74 13.14 10.71
CA VAL A 86 4.74 12.74 9.71
C VAL A 86 4.90 11.25 9.41
N LYS A 87 3.83 10.48 9.61
CA LYS A 87 3.77 9.05 9.29
C LYS A 87 3.40 8.82 7.82
N LEU A 88 4.33 9.14 6.93
CA LEU A 88 4.07 9.17 5.49
C LEU A 88 3.67 7.80 4.90
N ALA A 89 4.25 6.70 5.40
CA ALA A 89 3.92 5.36 4.93
C ALA A 89 2.51 4.96 5.39
N ASP A 90 2.12 5.30 6.62
CA ASP A 90 0.74 5.15 7.09
C ASP A 90 -0.24 6.00 6.28
N VAL A 91 0.09 7.27 5.99
CA VAL A 91 -0.73 8.12 5.11
C VAL A 91 -0.93 7.46 3.75
N PHE A 92 0.12 6.90 3.13
CA PHE A 92 0.00 6.21 1.85
C PHE A 92 -0.82 4.92 1.94
N ARG A 93 -0.74 4.20 3.07
CA ARG A 93 -1.59 3.03 3.35
C ARG A 93 -3.06 3.42 3.42
N ILE A 94 -3.39 4.52 4.10
CA ILE A 94 -4.75 5.08 4.16
C ILE A 94 -5.24 5.44 2.75
N VAL A 95 -4.43 6.17 1.98
CA VAL A 95 -4.81 6.60 0.62
C VAL A 95 -5.03 5.40 -0.29
N ARG A 96 -4.20 4.35 -0.20
CA ARG A 96 -4.44 3.09 -0.93
C ARG A 96 -5.74 2.41 -0.52
N HIS A 97 -6.08 2.44 0.76
CA HIS A 97 -7.36 1.91 1.25
C HIS A 97 -8.53 2.66 0.60
N LEU A 98 -8.49 3.99 0.56
CA LEU A 98 -9.52 4.78 -0.14
C LEU A 98 -9.57 4.49 -1.64
N ALA A 99 -8.41 4.35 -2.30
CA ALA A 99 -8.36 3.96 -3.72
C ALA A 99 -9.01 2.58 -3.96
N ILE A 100 -8.82 1.62 -3.03
CA ILE A 100 -9.46 0.31 -3.08
C ILE A 100 -10.98 0.42 -2.93
N GLN A 101 -11.48 1.21 -1.97
CA GLN A 101 -12.92 1.44 -1.78
C GLN A 101 -13.57 2.02 -3.05
N GLU A 102 -12.84 2.89 -3.77
CA GLU A 102 -13.28 3.49 -5.03
C GLU A 102 -12.92 2.66 -6.27
N ARG A 103 -12.44 1.42 -6.10
CA ARG A 103 -12.05 0.50 -7.20
C ARG A 103 -10.96 1.05 -8.13
N LYS A 104 -10.13 1.99 -7.66
CA LYS A 104 -8.97 2.59 -8.36
C LYS A 104 -7.69 1.81 -8.05
N ILE A 105 -7.68 0.54 -8.41
CA ILE A 105 -6.58 -0.39 -8.11
C ILE A 105 -5.85 -0.73 -9.43
N PRO A 106 -4.51 -0.65 -9.50
CA PRO A 106 -3.80 -1.06 -10.70
C PRO A 106 -4.00 -2.55 -11.01
N ALA A 107 -4.06 -2.89 -12.29
CA ALA A 107 -4.41 -4.23 -12.76
C ALA A 107 -3.51 -5.35 -12.19
N ALA A 108 -2.22 -5.06 -11.97
CA ALA A 108 -1.27 -6.01 -11.39
C ALA A 108 -1.69 -6.48 -9.99
N PHE A 109 -2.14 -5.55 -9.12
CA PHE A 109 -2.60 -5.88 -7.77
C PHE A 109 -3.94 -6.62 -7.79
N GLN A 110 -4.83 -6.26 -8.72
CA GLN A 110 -6.09 -6.98 -8.90
C GLN A 110 -5.84 -8.44 -9.33
N LYS A 111 -4.92 -8.66 -10.28
CA LYS A 111 -4.54 -10.00 -10.74
C LYS A 111 -3.93 -10.81 -9.59
N ALA A 112 -2.99 -10.23 -8.85
CA ALA A 112 -2.38 -10.88 -7.70
C ALA A 112 -3.43 -11.29 -6.64
N ALA A 113 -4.35 -10.39 -6.30
CA ALA A 113 -5.44 -10.68 -5.36
C ALA A 113 -6.34 -11.83 -5.86
N LYS A 114 -6.73 -11.81 -7.15
CA LYS A 114 -7.52 -12.89 -7.77
C LYS A 114 -6.81 -14.24 -7.68
N THR A 115 -5.51 -14.29 -8.01
CA THR A 115 -4.70 -15.52 -7.94
C THR A 115 -4.62 -16.05 -6.51
N ILE A 116 -4.43 -15.17 -5.51
CA ILE A 116 -4.41 -15.59 -4.10
C ILE A 116 -5.78 -16.13 -3.68
N LEU A 117 -6.88 -15.48 -4.09
CA LEU A 117 -8.23 -15.93 -3.77
C LEU A 117 -8.63 -17.21 -4.52
N SER A 118 -8.11 -17.49 -5.72
CA SER A 118 -8.38 -18.75 -6.42
C SER A 118 -7.56 -19.90 -5.86
N ASP A 119 -6.25 -19.70 -5.74
CA ASP A 119 -5.29 -20.78 -5.55
C ASP A 119 -4.71 -20.87 -4.13
N GLY A 120 -4.92 -19.83 -3.30
CA GLY A 120 -4.29 -19.71 -1.99
C GLY A 120 -2.81 -19.34 -2.03
N TRP A 121 -2.26 -19.15 -3.23
CA TRP A 121 -0.85 -18.89 -3.43
C TRP A 121 -0.60 -18.04 -4.67
N LEU A 122 0.16 -16.96 -4.49
CA LEU A 122 0.51 -16.04 -5.58
C LEU A 122 1.45 -16.66 -6.62
N MET A 123 2.38 -17.51 -6.18
CA MET A 123 3.48 -18.03 -7.01
C MET A 123 3.25 -19.48 -7.45
N LYS A 124 1.99 -19.88 -7.64
CA LYS A 124 1.65 -21.25 -8.06
C LYS A 124 2.36 -21.66 -9.34
N GLU A 125 2.45 -20.75 -10.32
CA GLU A 125 3.09 -21.01 -11.61
C GLU A 125 4.61 -21.21 -11.49
N ALA A 126 5.23 -20.73 -10.40
CA ALA A 126 6.65 -20.95 -10.13
C ALA A 126 6.94 -22.34 -9.52
N TYR A 127 5.90 -23.07 -9.08
CA TYR A 127 6.06 -24.43 -8.57
C TYR A 127 6.06 -25.43 -9.73
N SER A 128 7.26 -25.75 -10.19
CA SER A 128 7.50 -26.73 -11.25
C SER A 128 7.88 -28.10 -10.69
N ASP A 129 7.97 -29.09 -11.58
CA ASP A 129 8.47 -30.42 -11.23
C ASP A 129 9.89 -30.35 -10.66
N PHE A 130 10.73 -29.42 -11.14
CA PHE A 130 12.06 -29.15 -10.59
C PHE A 130 11.99 -28.79 -9.09
N VAL A 131 11.12 -27.87 -8.71
CA VAL A 131 10.95 -27.46 -7.31
C VAL A 131 10.39 -28.62 -6.48
N SER A 132 9.49 -29.43 -7.05
CA SER A 132 8.95 -30.62 -6.39
C SER A 132 10.04 -31.66 -6.12
N ASP A 133 10.96 -31.87 -7.06
CA ASP A 133 12.04 -32.86 -6.94
C ASP A 133 13.13 -32.39 -5.97
N GLU A 134 13.54 -31.12 -6.04
CA GLU A 134 14.46 -30.51 -5.07
C GLU A 134 13.92 -30.63 -3.63
N ARG A 135 12.62 -30.42 -3.44
CA ARG A 135 11.98 -30.61 -2.13
C ARG A 135 12.08 -32.06 -1.64
N LYS A 136 11.91 -33.06 -2.51
CA LYS A 136 12.05 -34.48 -2.13
C LYS A 136 13.48 -34.80 -1.74
N GLU A 137 14.46 -34.31 -2.49
CA GLU A 137 15.89 -34.48 -2.18
C GLU A 137 16.25 -33.89 -0.81
N LEU A 138 15.63 -32.76 -0.45
CA LEU A 138 15.74 -32.13 0.86
C LEU A 138 14.89 -32.79 1.96
N GLY A 139 14.19 -33.88 1.68
CA GLY A 139 13.30 -34.56 2.64
C GLY A 139 12.02 -33.79 2.99
N LEU A 140 11.66 -32.78 2.19
CA LEU A 140 10.46 -31.96 2.36
C LEU A 140 9.27 -32.53 1.57
N SER A 141 8.06 -32.23 2.03
CA SER A 141 6.85 -32.67 1.33
C SER A 141 6.71 -31.97 -0.04
N SER A 142 6.54 -32.76 -1.11
CA SER A 142 6.28 -32.27 -2.47
C SER A 142 4.83 -31.83 -2.71
N ARG A 143 3.90 -32.19 -1.81
CA ARG A 143 2.48 -31.88 -1.95
C ARG A 143 2.08 -30.63 -1.15
N LEU A 144 1.82 -29.52 -1.85
CA LEU A 144 1.36 -28.26 -1.26
C LEU A 144 -0.17 -28.23 -0.99
N SER A 145 -0.71 -29.31 -0.44
CA SER A 145 -2.16 -29.48 -0.21
C SER A 145 -2.77 -28.48 0.78
N GLN A 146 -1.94 -27.79 1.58
CA GLN A 146 -2.36 -26.83 2.59
C GLN A 146 -3.12 -25.62 2.01
N ASN A 147 -2.86 -25.29 0.74
CA ASN A 147 -3.34 -24.03 0.16
C ASN A 147 -4.85 -24.04 -0.10
N LYS A 148 -5.43 -25.16 -0.56
CA LYS A 148 -6.89 -25.23 -0.86
C LYS A 148 -7.76 -25.12 0.39
N ARG A 149 -7.32 -25.73 1.50
CA ARG A 149 -8.04 -25.67 2.77
C ARG A 149 -8.10 -24.23 3.28
N TYR A 150 -6.95 -23.56 3.34
CA TYR A 150 -6.88 -22.17 3.77
C TYR A 150 -7.75 -21.24 2.91
N THR A 151 -7.70 -21.39 1.57
CA THR A 151 -8.51 -20.56 0.66
C THR A 151 -10.01 -20.76 0.88
N ASN A 152 -10.45 -22.00 1.12
CA ASN A 152 -11.86 -22.28 1.40
C ASN A 152 -12.30 -21.68 2.73
N ASP A 153 -11.46 -21.79 3.77
CA ASP A 153 -11.74 -21.22 5.10
C ASP A 153 -11.84 -19.68 5.03
N VAL A 154 -10.96 -19.03 4.27
CA VAL A 154 -10.98 -17.58 4.04
C VAL A 154 -12.22 -17.15 3.25
N LYS A 155 -12.58 -17.89 2.18
CA LYS A 155 -13.80 -17.63 1.40
C LYS A 155 -15.06 -17.71 2.25
N SER A 156 -15.20 -18.81 2.99
CA SER A 156 -16.33 -19.03 3.88
C SER A 156 -16.45 -17.94 4.94
N LYS A 157 -15.34 -17.52 5.54
CA LYS A 157 -15.34 -16.55 6.63
C LYS A 157 -15.58 -15.11 6.17
N TYR A 158 -14.98 -14.69 5.06
CA TYR A 158 -14.90 -13.27 4.68
C TYR A 158 -15.71 -12.90 3.43
N PHE A 159 -16.15 -13.87 2.63
CA PHE A 159 -16.80 -13.61 1.33
C PHE A 159 -18.19 -14.27 1.21
N ASP A 160 -18.40 -15.47 1.75
CA ASP A 160 -19.67 -16.19 1.61
C ASP A 160 -20.77 -15.74 2.60
N ASN A 161 -20.41 -15.05 3.69
CA ASN A 161 -21.34 -14.58 4.72
C ASN A 161 -21.85 -13.13 4.51
N GLY A 162 -21.80 -12.61 3.27
CA GLY A 162 -22.40 -11.32 2.91
C GLY A 162 -21.58 -10.11 3.33
N GLY A 163 -20.89 -9.53 2.35
CA GLY A 163 -20.36 -8.16 2.37
C GLY A 163 -20.83 -7.43 1.12
#